data_AF-A0A9P8UPX6-F1
#
_entry.id   AF-A0A9P8UPX6-F1
#
_cell.length_a   1.000
_cell.length_b   1.000
_cell.length_c   1.000
_cell.angle_alpha   90.00
_cell.angle_beta   90.00
_cell.angle_gamma   90.00
#
_symmetry.space_group_name_H-M   'P 1'
#
loop_
_entity.id
_entity.type
_entity.pdbx_description
1 polymer ?
#
loop_
_entity_poly.entity_id
_entity_poly.type
_entity_poly.pdbx_seq_one_letter_code
_entity_poly.pdbx_strand_id
1 'polypeptide(L)'
;MPSFTNNSTFPTFYSLPTTTDSVESDREWYMVAQVKNNMTITKPTLIVTDKSGMDFAVTFEEDRNFDLKARGLKKGNTIVLPKARRLEKGPGRKDVLVIEKEDCEKVKAIPGSLTKTLELGSGLTDDDKSKACETCQGTVGGLMRCTGCETVVYCSKDCQVKGWSERGHKSDCKIFKSIREIWT
;
A
#
# COMPACT_ATOMS: atom_id res chain seq x y z
N MET A 1 -4.42 3.26 -12.75
CA MET A 1 -4.59 2.94 -11.31
C MET A 1 -4.27 1.48 -11.05
N PRO A 2 -3.71 1.10 -9.88
CA PRO A 2 -3.23 -0.25 -9.62
C PRO A 2 -4.38 -1.25 -9.41
N SER A 3 -4.42 -2.30 -10.23
CA SER A 3 -5.28 -3.46 -9.97
C SER A 3 -4.58 -4.42 -9.02
N PHE A 4 -4.82 -4.31 -7.71
CA PHE A 4 -4.19 -5.16 -6.69
C PHE A 4 -4.51 -6.67 -6.82
N THR A 5 -5.45 -7.04 -7.69
CA THR A 5 -5.76 -8.43 -8.03
C THR A 5 -4.83 -9.01 -9.10
N ASN A 6 -4.11 -8.16 -9.86
CA ASN A 6 -3.11 -8.61 -10.83
C ASN A 6 -1.89 -9.19 -10.10
N ASN A 7 -1.78 -10.52 -10.05
CA ASN A 7 -0.68 -11.20 -9.36
C ASN A 7 0.69 -11.04 -10.04
N SER A 8 0.76 -10.60 -11.30
CA SER A 8 2.03 -10.31 -11.96
C SER A 8 2.68 -9.03 -11.42
N THR A 9 1.85 -8.01 -11.14
CA THR A 9 2.29 -6.71 -10.61
C THR A 9 2.22 -6.67 -9.07
N PHE A 10 1.21 -7.30 -8.47
CA PHE A 10 0.95 -7.35 -7.04
C PHE A 10 0.89 -8.80 -6.54
N PRO A 11 2.02 -9.51 -6.52
CA PRO A 11 2.10 -10.91 -6.15
C PRO A 11 1.74 -11.16 -4.66
N THR A 12 1.37 -12.39 -4.34
CA THR A 12 1.43 -12.91 -2.96
C THR A 12 2.86 -13.35 -2.66
N PHE A 13 3.17 -13.64 -1.39
CA PHE A 13 4.51 -14.02 -1.01
C PHE A 13 5.02 -15.24 -1.79
N TYR A 14 4.24 -16.33 -1.84
CA TYR A 14 4.70 -17.56 -2.51
C TYR A 14 4.82 -17.44 -4.03
N SER A 15 4.25 -16.39 -4.65
CA SER A 15 4.42 -16.09 -6.07
C SER A 15 5.56 -15.10 -6.38
N LEU A 16 6.26 -14.59 -5.36
CA LEU A 16 7.42 -13.72 -5.56
C LEU A 16 8.64 -14.53 -6.04
N PRO A 17 9.50 -13.92 -6.89
CA PRO A 17 10.80 -14.50 -7.18
C PRO A 17 11.65 -14.59 -5.91
N THR A 18 12.57 -15.53 -5.93
CA THR A 18 13.58 -15.68 -4.88
C THR A 18 14.79 -14.78 -5.15
N THR A 19 15.72 -14.74 -4.20
CA THR A 19 17.02 -14.07 -4.35
C THR A 19 17.96 -14.79 -5.33
N THR A 20 17.67 -16.05 -5.69
CA THR A 20 18.47 -16.85 -6.65
C THR A 20 17.87 -16.86 -8.05
N ASP A 21 16.60 -16.47 -8.20
CA ASP A 21 15.92 -16.39 -9.49
C ASP A 21 16.50 -15.27 -10.37
N SER A 22 16.84 -15.62 -11.62
CA SER A 22 17.11 -14.66 -12.68
C SER A 22 15.81 -13.97 -13.10
N VAL A 23 15.74 -12.65 -12.96
CA VAL A 23 14.56 -11.87 -13.36
C VAL A 23 14.99 -10.76 -14.31
N GLU A 24 14.19 -10.55 -15.35
CA GLU A 24 14.37 -9.45 -16.31
C GLU A 24 14.43 -8.10 -15.58
N SER A 25 15.36 -7.23 -15.96
CA SER A 25 15.68 -6.00 -15.23
C SER A 25 14.54 -4.97 -15.25
N ASP A 26 13.73 -5.00 -16.29
CA ASP A 26 12.58 -4.12 -16.55
C ASP A 26 11.28 -4.61 -15.90
N ARG A 27 11.23 -5.88 -15.45
CA ARG A 27 10.06 -6.40 -14.76
C ARG A 27 9.87 -5.70 -13.41
N GLU A 28 8.69 -5.12 -13.21
CA GLU A 28 8.31 -4.49 -11.94
C GLU A 28 7.21 -5.29 -11.22
N TRP A 29 7.40 -5.45 -9.91
CA TRP A 29 6.38 -5.97 -9.02
C TRP A 29 6.46 -5.29 -7.66
N TYR A 30 5.33 -5.30 -6.96
CA TYR A 30 5.13 -4.59 -5.71
C TYR A 30 4.47 -5.55 -4.72
N MET A 31 5.20 -5.95 -3.69
CA MET A 31 4.58 -6.64 -2.56
C MET A 31 3.82 -5.60 -1.73
N VAL A 32 2.53 -5.84 -1.52
CA VAL A 32 1.64 -5.00 -0.72
C VAL A 32 1.23 -5.79 0.52
N ALA A 33 1.67 -5.33 1.70
CA ALA A 33 1.49 -6.06 2.95
C ALA A 33 1.20 -5.11 4.11
N GLN A 34 0.51 -5.56 5.15
CA GLN A 34 0.26 -4.78 6.36
C GLN A 34 1.32 -5.05 7.41
N VAL A 35 1.87 -4.01 8.03
CA VAL A 35 2.79 -4.15 9.16
C VAL A 35 2.04 -4.61 10.40
N LYS A 36 2.43 -5.78 10.92
CA LYS A 36 1.98 -6.30 12.21
C LYS A 36 2.85 -5.79 13.35
N ASN A 37 4.16 -5.99 13.27
CA ASN A 37 5.12 -5.64 14.32
C ASN A 37 6.44 -5.13 13.76
N ASN A 38 7.13 -4.28 14.52
CA ASN A 38 8.54 -3.94 14.28
C ASN A 38 9.43 -4.83 15.15
N MET A 39 10.30 -5.63 14.52
CA MET A 39 11.21 -6.59 15.16
C MET A 39 12.68 -6.18 15.00
N THR A 40 12.94 -4.90 14.77
CA THR A 40 14.30 -4.36 14.59
C THR A 40 15.11 -4.49 15.88
N ILE A 41 16.26 -5.17 15.79
CA ILE A 41 17.29 -5.19 16.84
C ILE A 41 18.55 -4.49 16.33
N THR A 42 19.15 -5.03 15.26
CA THR A 42 20.30 -4.42 14.56
C THR A 42 19.96 -4.10 13.12
N LYS A 43 19.32 -5.05 12.43
CA LYS A 43 18.83 -4.87 11.06
C LYS A 43 17.37 -4.45 11.04
N PRO A 44 16.97 -3.41 10.28
CA PRO A 44 15.58 -3.03 10.13
C PRO A 44 14.74 -4.23 9.68
N THR A 45 13.78 -4.62 10.52
CA THR A 45 12.99 -5.84 10.30
C THR A 45 11.54 -5.61 10.72
N LEU A 46 10.61 -5.90 9.82
CA LEU A 46 9.16 -5.87 10.09
C LEU A 46 8.56 -7.26 9.98
N ILE A 47 7.54 -7.55 10.78
CA ILE A 47 6.62 -8.68 10.52
C ILE A 47 5.40 -8.11 9.84
N VAL A 48 5.02 -8.69 8.70
CA VAL A 48 3.93 -8.20 7.86
C VAL A 48 3.01 -9.34 7.44
N THR A 49 1.83 -9.00 6.93
CA THR A 49 0.87 -9.96 6.36
C THR A 49 0.44 -9.50 4.96
N ASP A 50 0.41 -10.40 3.97
CA ASP A 50 -0.03 -10.07 2.62
C ASP A 50 -1.54 -10.32 2.41
N LYS A 51 -2.02 -10.12 1.16
CA LYS A 51 -3.43 -10.31 0.80
C LYS A 51 -3.93 -11.76 0.90
N SER A 52 -3.01 -12.73 1.01
CA SER A 52 -3.36 -14.14 1.24
C SER A 52 -3.47 -14.48 2.74
N GLY A 53 -3.14 -13.54 3.62
CA GLY A 53 -3.11 -13.73 5.07
C GLY A 53 -1.82 -14.36 5.59
N MET A 54 -0.81 -14.51 4.72
CA MET A 54 0.46 -15.12 5.10
C MET A 54 1.35 -14.13 5.84
N ASP A 55 1.91 -14.55 6.97
CA ASP A 55 2.81 -13.76 7.81
C ASP A 55 4.28 -14.08 7.56
N PHE A 56 5.07 -13.04 7.29
CA PHE A 56 6.50 -13.18 7.00
C PHE A 56 7.29 -11.97 7.52
N ALA A 57 8.61 -12.14 7.61
CA ALA A 57 9.49 -11.02 7.93
C ALA A 57 9.92 -10.27 6.66
N VAL A 58 10.09 -8.96 6.75
CA VAL A 58 10.71 -8.12 5.73
C VAL A 58 11.96 -7.52 6.33
N THR A 59 13.10 -7.76 5.70
CA THR A 59 14.39 -7.20 6.10
C THR A 59 14.89 -6.23 5.03
N PHE A 60 15.43 -5.10 5.47
CA PHE A 60 15.93 -4.05 4.58
C PHE A 60 17.47 -4.07 4.60
N GLU A 61 18.11 -4.22 3.45
CA GLU A 61 19.55 -4.06 3.30
C GLU A 61 19.85 -2.56 3.17
N GLU A 62 20.34 -1.91 4.23
CA GLU A 62 20.65 -0.47 4.20
C GLU A 62 21.93 -0.19 4.99
N ASP A 63 22.70 0.82 4.54
CA ASP A 63 23.99 1.19 5.13
C ASP A 63 23.88 2.30 6.17
N ARG A 64 22.79 3.10 6.12
CA ARG A 64 22.59 4.29 6.97
C ARG A 64 21.30 4.22 7.76
N ASN A 65 21.05 5.24 8.59
CA ASN A 65 19.95 5.34 9.55
C ASN A 65 18.54 5.18 8.91
N PHE A 66 18.12 3.93 8.65
CA PHE A 66 16.84 3.59 8.03
C PHE A 66 15.70 3.68 9.04
N ASP A 67 15.19 4.89 9.26
CA ASP A 67 14.09 5.10 10.19
C ASP A 67 12.75 4.64 9.59
N LEU A 68 12.39 3.39 9.91
CA LEU A 68 11.12 2.77 9.56
C LEU A 68 9.92 3.64 9.98
N LYS A 69 9.96 4.27 11.15
CA LYS A 69 8.83 5.02 11.71
C LYS A 69 8.66 6.36 11.01
N ALA A 70 9.76 7.08 10.74
CA ALA A 70 9.73 8.34 10.00
C ALA A 70 9.19 8.15 8.57
N ARG A 71 9.44 6.98 7.97
CA ARG A 71 8.90 6.56 6.66
C ARG A 71 7.46 6.03 6.71
N GLY A 72 6.85 5.98 7.88
CA GLY A 72 5.49 5.45 8.06
C GLY A 72 5.39 3.92 7.99
N LEU A 73 6.50 3.20 8.00
CA LEU A 73 6.57 1.73 8.02
C LEU A 73 6.35 1.22 9.45
N LYS A 74 5.12 1.38 9.94
CA LYS A 74 4.73 1.11 11.33
C LYS A 74 3.46 0.27 11.40
N LYS A 75 3.27 -0.38 12.55
CA LYS A 75 2.11 -1.24 12.84
C LYS A 75 0.78 -0.62 12.38
N GLY A 76 -0.01 -1.43 11.70
CA GLY A 76 -1.34 -1.06 11.18
C GLY A 76 -1.32 -0.48 9.78
N ASN A 77 -0.20 0.12 9.33
CA ASN A 77 -0.09 0.65 7.98
C ASN A 77 0.18 -0.46 6.96
N THR A 78 -0.32 -0.24 5.74
CA THR A 78 0.08 -0.98 4.56
C THR A 78 1.41 -0.43 4.05
N ILE A 79 2.29 -1.30 3.56
CA ILE A 79 3.54 -0.95 2.93
C ILE A 79 3.59 -1.52 1.53
N VAL A 80 4.27 -0.78 0.64
CA VAL A 80 4.50 -1.13 -0.74
C VAL A 80 6.00 -1.34 -0.91
N LEU A 81 6.36 -2.56 -1.33
CA LEU A 81 7.72 -3.05 -1.41
C LEU A 81 8.06 -3.38 -2.87
N PRO A 82 8.65 -2.43 -3.62
CA PRO A 82 9.08 -2.67 -4.98
C PRO A 82 10.17 -3.74 -5.01
N LYS A 83 10.11 -4.64 -6.00
CA LYS A 83 11.16 -5.63 -6.30
C LYS A 83 11.60 -6.52 -5.12
N ALA A 84 10.77 -6.65 -4.09
CA ALA A 84 11.02 -7.52 -2.95
C ALA A 84 11.21 -8.96 -3.40
N ARG A 85 12.20 -9.67 -2.83
CA ARG A 85 12.51 -11.06 -3.17
C ARG A 85 12.45 -11.97 -1.97
N ARG A 86 12.01 -13.21 -2.18
CA ARG A 86 12.06 -14.25 -1.16
C ARG A 86 13.50 -14.70 -0.95
N LEU A 87 13.96 -14.67 0.29
CA LEU A 87 15.26 -15.24 0.62
C LEU A 87 15.16 -16.76 0.62
N GLU A 88 15.88 -17.42 -0.29
CA GLU A 88 16.00 -18.88 -0.25
C GLU A 88 16.72 -19.31 1.02
N LYS A 89 16.12 -20.25 1.75
CA LYS A 89 16.65 -20.74 3.01
C LYS A 89 16.45 -22.25 3.12
N GLY A 90 17.37 -22.87 3.85
CA GLY A 90 17.22 -24.27 4.26
C GLY A 90 15.98 -24.50 5.15
N PRO A 91 15.59 -25.77 5.33
CA PRO A 91 14.36 -26.14 6.01
C PRO A 91 14.28 -25.59 7.44
N GLY A 92 13.08 -25.18 7.87
CA GLY A 92 12.78 -24.73 9.23
C GLY A 92 13.12 -23.27 9.55
N ARG A 93 13.62 -22.49 8.57
CA ARG A 93 13.83 -21.04 8.75
C ARG A 93 12.54 -20.27 8.44
N LYS A 94 12.36 -19.14 9.13
CA LYS A 94 11.22 -18.22 8.88
C LYS A 94 11.23 -17.72 7.44
N ASP A 95 10.03 -17.55 6.88
CA ASP A 95 9.78 -16.87 5.62
C ASP A 95 10.23 -15.40 5.69
N VAL A 96 11.11 -15.00 4.76
CA VAL A 96 11.70 -13.66 4.73
C VAL A 96 11.67 -13.09 3.33
N LEU A 97 11.20 -11.85 3.20
CA LEU A 97 11.48 -10.99 2.07
C LEU A 97 12.67 -10.08 2.36
N VAL A 98 13.51 -9.92 1.35
CA VAL A 98 14.64 -8.99 1.36
C VAL A 98 14.31 -7.83 0.43
N ILE A 99 14.55 -6.63 0.92
CA ILE A 99 14.57 -5.41 0.12
C ILE A 99 16.03 -5.03 -0.07
N GLU A 100 16.48 -5.08 -1.32
CA GLU A 100 17.82 -4.68 -1.69
C GLU A 100 18.03 -3.18 -1.44
N LYS A 101 19.29 -2.80 -1.25
CA LYS A 101 19.65 -1.43 -0.87
C LYS A 101 19.16 -0.38 -1.85
N GLU A 102 19.24 -0.66 -3.15
CA GLU A 102 18.76 0.24 -4.20
C GLU A 102 17.23 0.44 -4.22
N ASP A 103 16.48 -0.45 -3.57
CA ASP A 103 15.01 -0.41 -3.50
C ASP A 103 14.49 0.08 -2.14
N CYS A 104 15.34 0.13 -1.10
CA CYS A 104 14.95 0.58 0.24
C CYS A 104 14.35 1.99 0.24
N GLU A 105 14.90 2.91 -0.55
CA GLU A 105 14.38 4.29 -0.69
C GLU A 105 13.05 4.37 -1.46
N LYS A 106 12.75 3.35 -2.26
CA LYS A 106 11.51 3.28 -3.06
C LYS A 106 10.34 2.70 -2.27
N VAL A 107 10.60 2.10 -1.11
CA VAL A 107 9.55 1.59 -0.21
C VAL A 107 8.64 2.72 0.24
N LYS A 108 7.32 2.51 0.12
CA LYS A 108 6.29 3.50 0.51
C LYS A 108 5.36 2.92 1.56
N ALA A 109 4.75 3.82 2.34
CA ALA A 109 3.70 3.49 3.29
C ALA A 109 2.36 4.08 2.82
N ILE A 110 1.29 3.31 2.98
CA ILE A 110 -0.09 3.76 2.83
C ILE A 110 -0.71 3.78 4.24
N PRO A 111 -1.14 4.96 4.75
CA PRO A 111 -1.73 5.05 6.08
C PRO A 111 -3.11 4.38 6.13
N GLY A 112 -3.18 3.16 6.66
CA GLY A 112 -4.41 2.39 6.75
C GLY A 112 -4.15 0.89 6.70
N SER A 113 -5.19 0.09 6.94
CA SER A 113 -5.08 -1.37 6.88
C SER A 113 -4.97 -1.86 5.44
N LEU A 114 -4.43 -3.08 5.27
CA LEU A 114 -4.35 -3.72 3.96
C LEU A 114 -5.74 -3.93 3.37
N THR A 115 -6.69 -4.44 4.14
CA THR A 115 -8.09 -4.60 3.72
C THR A 115 -8.65 -3.32 3.13
N LYS A 116 -8.55 -2.19 3.85
CA LYS A 116 -9.07 -0.91 3.39
C LYS A 116 -8.31 -0.37 2.18
N THR A 117 -7.00 -0.61 2.11
CA THR A 117 -6.17 -0.24 0.95
C THR A 117 -6.61 -0.98 -0.31
N LEU A 118 -6.85 -2.28 -0.21
CA LEU A 118 -7.30 -3.12 -1.32
C LEU A 118 -8.70 -2.73 -1.78
N GLU A 119 -9.63 -2.53 -0.83
CA GLU A 119 -11.00 -2.07 -1.11
C GLU A 119 -11.01 -0.74 -1.85
N LEU A 120 -10.36 0.29 -1.29
CA LEU A 120 -10.36 1.63 -1.87
C LEU A 120 -9.59 1.69 -3.19
N GLY A 121 -8.51 0.93 -3.35
CA GLY A 121 -7.74 0.90 -4.59
C GLY A 121 -8.43 0.17 -5.74
N SER A 122 -9.25 -0.86 -5.44
CA SER A 122 -10.02 -1.58 -6.47
C SER A 122 -11.04 -0.71 -7.19
N GLY A 123 -11.53 0.33 -6.51
CA GLY A 123 -12.51 1.27 -7.06
C GLY A 123 -11.88 2.39 -7.87
N LEU A 124 -10.54 2.53 -7.89
CA LEU A 124 -9.85 3.62 -8.59
C LEU A 124 -9.69 3.31 -10.08
N THR A 125 -10.35 4.08 -10.94
CA THR A 125 -10.15 4.06 -12.40
C THR A 125 -9.41 5.31 -12.89
N ASP A 126 -8.76 5.25 -14.04
CA ASP A 126 -8.04 6.41 -14.60
C ASP A 126 -9.00 7.56 -14.99
N ASP A 127 -10.29 7.23 -15.19
CA ASP A 127 -11.37 8.16 -15.51
C ASP A 127 -12.23 8.57 -14.28
N ASP A 128 -11.77 8.32 -13.04
CA ASP A 128 -12.55 8.50 -11.80
C ASP A 128 -12.82 9.96 -11.43
N LYS A 129 -13.69 10.57 -12.22
CA LYS A 129 -14.64 11.54 -11.70
C LYS A 129 -15.83 10.72 -11.24
N SER A 130 -15.85 10.39 -9.93
CA SER A 130 -17.09 9.93 -9.32
C SER A 130 -18.22 10.87 -9.74
N LYS A 131 -19.30 10.30 -10.28
CA LYS A 131 -20.45 11.06 -10.78
C LYS A 131 -21.53 11.25 -9.71
N ALA A 132 -21.28 10.73 -8.51
CA ALA A 132 -22.21 10.76 -7.39
C ALA A 132 -21.52 11.33 -6.15
N CYS A 133 -22.28 12.08 -5.37
CA CYS A 133 -21.85 12.55 -4.07
C CYS A 133 -21.51 11.36 -3.16
N GLU A 134 -20.30 11.33 -2.61
CA GLU A 134 -19.82 10.27 -1.71
C GLU A 134 -20.75 10.06 -0.49
N THR A 135 -21.42 11.12 -0.05
CA THR A 135 -22.20 11.11 1.20
C THR A 135 -23.67 10.75 1.02
N CYS A 136 -24.32 11.29 0.00
CA CYS A 136 -25.76 11.10 -0.23
C CYS A 136 -26.09 10.33 -1.51
N GLN A 137 -25.07 9.97 -2.30
CA GLN A 137 -25.17 9.26 -3.57
C GLN A 137 -25.96 10.00 -4.67
N GLY A 138 -26.30 11.29 -4.46
CA GLY A 138 -26.96 12.12 -5.46
C GLY A 138 -26.03 12.53 -6.62
N THR A 139 -26.58 12.58 -7.83
CA THR A 139 -25.87 12.83 -9.10
C THR A 139 -26.17 14.22 -9.68
N VAL A 140 -26.13 15.24 -8.82
CA VAL A 140 -26.44 16.63 -9.23
C VAL A 140 -25.31 17.25 -10.05
N GLY A 141 -25.63 18.24 -10.89
CA GLY A 141 -24.62 19.07 -11.56
C GLY A 141 -23.82 19.91 -10.55
N GLY A 142 -22.52 20.12 -10.82
CA GLY A 142 -21.66 20.98 -9.99
C GLY A 142 -21.01 20.29 -8.79
N LEU A 143 -20.59 19.03 -8.91
CA LEU A 143 -19.92 18.30 -7.83
C LEU A 143 -18.54 18.92 -7.50
N MET A 144 -18.28 19.09 -6.21
CA MET A 144 -17.02 19.60 -5.67
C MET A 144 -16.10 18.45 -5.30
N ARG A 145 -14.87 18.47 -5.80
CA ARG A 145 -13.86 17.43 -5.51
C ARG A 145 -13.17 17.69 -4.17
N CYS A 146 -12.89 16.62 -3.42
CA CYS A 146 -12.03 16.72 -2.25
C CYS A 146 -10.63 17.20 -2.68
N THR A 147 -10.17 18.33 -2.15
CA THR A 147 -8.84 18.88 -2.47
C THR A 147 -7.69 18.09 -1.85
N GLY A 148 -7.98 17.19 -0.90
CA GLY A 148 -6.98 16.38 -0.22
C GLY A 148 -6.55 15.15 -1.02
N CYS A 149 -7.51 14.33 -1.43
CA CYS A 149 -7.23 13.10 -2.17
C CYS A 149 -7.56 13.16 -3.65
N GLU A 150 -8.35 14.16 -4.07
CA GLU A 150 -8.80 14.33 -5.44
C GLU A 150 -9.58 13.13 -6.02
N THR A 151 -10.07 12.20 -5.20
CA THR A 151 -10.84 11.03 -5.67
C THR A 151 -12.34 11.25 -5.52
N VAL A 152 -12.79 11.56 -4.30
CA VAL A 152 -14.22 11.65 -3.99
C VAL A 152 -14.78 13.04 -4.31
N VAL A 153 -16.08 13.09 -4.56
CA VAL A 153 -16.79 14.33 -4.84
C VAL A 153 -18.02 14.48 -3.95
N TYR A 154 -18.47 15.72 -3.76
CA TYR A 154 -19.59 16.10 -2.92
C TYR A 154 -20.51 17.08 -3.65
N CYS A 155 -21.82 16.97 -3.42
CA CYS A 155 -22.78 17.93 -3.96
C CYS A 155 -22.87 19.23 -3.17
N SER A 156 -22.38 19.26 -1.92
CA SER A 156 -22.43 20.42 -1.05
C SER A 156 -21.36 20.35 0.04
N LYS A 157 -21.09 21.50 0.67
CA LYS A 157 -20.17 21.59 1.81
C LYS A 157 -20.68 20.76 2.99
N ASP A 158 -22.00 20.72 3.19
CA ASP A 158 -22.62 19.91 4.25
C ASP A 158 -22.40 18.41 4.00
N CYS A 159 -22.53 17.96 2.74
CA CYS A 159 -22.18 16.59 2.40
C CYS A 159 -20.70 16.32 2.61
N GLN A 160 -19.81 17.25 2.24
CA GLN A 160 -18.37 17.08 2.52
C GLN A 160 -18.09 16.94 4.02
N VAL A 161 -18.68 17.77 4.87
CA VAL A 161 -18.50 17.69 6.33
C VAL A 161 -19.00 16.36 6.87
N LYS A 162 -20.23 15.95 6.52
CA LYS A 162 -20.80 14.66 6.92
C LYS A 162 -19.96 13.48 6.40
N GLY A 163 -19.56 13.52 5.14
CA GLY A 163 -18.68 12.53 4.53
C GLY A 163 -17.35 12.40 5.28
N TRP A 164 -16.77 13.54 5.67
CA TRP A 164 -15.52 13.62 6.41
C TRP A 164 -15.59 13.02 7.81
N SER A 165 -16.56 13.45 8.62
CA SER A 165 -16.62 13.08 10.05
C SER A 165 -17.45 11.83 10.34
N GLU A 166 -18.49 11.54 9.56
CA GLU A 166 -19.47 10.50 9.86
C GLU A 166 -19.36 9.27 8.94
N ARG A 167 -18.90 9.45 7.70
CA ARG A 167 -18.80 8.36 6.70
C ARG A 167 -17.39 7.81 6.50
N GLY A 168 -16.42 8.28 7.28
CA GLY A 168 -15.06 7.73 7.26
C GLY A 168 -14.14 8.34 6.19
N HIS A 169 -14.55 9.37 5.44
CA HIS A 169 -13.68 9.93 4.40
C HIS A 169 -12.37 10.49 4.99
N LYS A 170 -12.34 10.92 6.25
CA LYS A 170 -11.10 11.40 6.89
C LYS A 170 -9.96 10.36 6.88
N SER A 171 -10.27 9.07 7.11
CA SER A 171 -9.27 8.01 6.99
C SER A 171 -8.98 7.68 5.53
N ASP A 172 -10.05 7.58 4.74
CA ASP A 172 -9.99 7.09 3.36
C ASP A 172 -9.26 8.07 2.45
N CYS A 173 -9.38 9.38 2.72
CA CYS A 173 -8.68 10.46 2.04
C CYS A 173 -7.16 10.24 2.02
N LYS A 174 -6.58 9.78 3.13
CA LYS A 174 -5.12 9.54 3.21
C LYS A 174 -4.72 8.34 2.36
N ILE A 175 -5.54 7.29 2.35
CA ILE A 175 -5.30 6.09 1.55
C ILE A 175 -5.38 6.43 0.06
N PHE A 176 -6.45 7.11 -0.37
CA PHE A 176 -6.61 7.56 -1.74
C PHE A 176 -5.44 8.43 -2.21
N LYS A 177 -5.06 9.42 -1.39
CA LYS A 177 -3.91 10.27 -1.68
C LYS A 177 -2.63 9.45 -1.88
N SER A 178 -2.34 8.54 -0.95
CA SER A 178 -1.14 7.71 -1.04
C SER A 178 -1.16 6.75 -2.25
N ILE A 179 -2.29 6.11 -2.56
CA ILE A 179 -2.39 5.25 -3.75
C ILE A 179 -2.10 6.06 -5.02
N ARG A 180 -2.65 7.29 -5.13
CA ARG A 180 -2.36 8.17 -6.27
C ARG A 180 -0.88 8.54 -6.32
N GLU A 181 -0.29 9.01 -5.23
CA GLU A 181 1.13 9.42 -5.21
C GLU A 181 2.12 8.27 -5.54
N ILE A 182 1.73 7.02 -5.34
CA ILE A 182 2.59 5.86 -5.61
C ILE A 182 2.52 5.41 -7.07
N TRP A 183 1.34 5.49 -7.72
CA TRP A 183 1.08 4.89 -9.04
C TRP A 183 0.41 5.83 -10.05
N THR A 184 0.51 7.16 -9.87
CA THR A 184 0.13 8.18 -10.87
C THR A 184 1.36 8.97 -11.26
#